data_AF-A0A8T5TGF8-F1
#
_entry.id   AF-A0A8T5TGF8-F1
#
_cell.length_a   1.000
_cell.length_b   1.000
_cell.length_c   1.000
_cell.angle_alpha   90.00
_cell.angle_beta   90.00
_cell.angle_gamma   90.00
#
_symmetry.space_group_name_H-M   'P 1'
#
loop_
_entity.id
_entity.type
_entity.pdbx_description
1 polymer ?
#
loop_
_entity_poly.entity_id
_entity_poly.type
_entity_poly.pdbx_seq_one_letter_code
_entity_poly.pdbx_strand_id
1 'polypeptide(L)'
;MRCNIVVIDANFLFLPIQFKIDYLSEINYVLVGKNYFLIYKQIFDELESKRKRLHEISKFGRELNFAKVYLESNKKNYNLIYIDKIKQGSETTDQFLLSECLRLNKKHPNIFLATNDSQLRREASKANIRNVCLRQKKYLVIS
;
A
#
# COMPACT_ATOMS: atom_id res chain seq x y z
N MET A 1 -16.85 7.90 15.44
CA MET A 1 -15.74 6.91 15.28
C MET A 1 -14.79 7.43 14.21
N ARG A 2 -13.47 7.48 14.45
CA ARG A 2 -12.51 7.93 13.42
C ARG A 2 -12.37 6.84 12.36
N CYS A 3 -12.42 7.22 11.08
CA CYS A 3 -12.17 6.33 9.94
C CYS A 3 -10.87 6.77 9.27
N ASN A 4 -9.96 5.81 9.06
CA ASN A 4 -8.68 6.02 8.42
C ASN A 4 -8.66 5.28 7.09
N ILE A 5 -8.18 5.95 6.04
CA ILE A 5 -7.98 5.36 4.72
C ILE A 5 -6.49 5.21 4.52
N VAL A 6 -6.05 3.99 4.27
CA VAL A 6 -4.65 3.63 4.07
C VAL A 6 -4.49 3.13 2.65
N VAL A 7 -3.88 3.95 1.78
CA VAL A 7 -3.54 3.55 0.42
C VAL A 7 -2.24 2.77 0.47
N ILE A 8 -2.27 1.54 -0.03
CA ILE A 8 -1.13 0.63 -0.01
C ILE A 8 -0.30 0.82 -1.28
N ASP A 9 1.02 0.95 -1.15
CA ASP A 9 1.97 0.88 -2.27
C ASP A 9 2.36 -0.58 -2.59
N ALA A 10 2.79 -0.84 -3.81
CA ALA A 10 3.23 -2.14 -4.31
C ALA A 10 4.31 -2.78 -3.42
N ASN A 11 5.31 -2.00 -3.01
CA ASN A 11 6.40 -2.51 -2.17
C ASN A 11 5.95 -2.91 -0.77
N PHE A 12 4.85 -2.32 -0.27
CA PHE A 12 4.30 -2.65 1.05
C PHE A 12 3.66 -4.05 1.08
N LEU A 13 3.22 -4.57 -0.08
CA LEU A 13 2.67 -5.93 -0.18
C LEU A 13 3.69 -7.02 0.16
N PHE A 14 4.98 -6.71 0.04
CA PHE A 14 6.05 -7.68 0.28
C PHE A 14 6.61 -7.66 1.70
N LEU A 15 6.19 -6.74 2.57
CA LEU A 15 6.71 -6.67 3.95
C LEU A 15 6.53 -7.97 4.74
N PRO A 16 5.40 -8.69 4.64
CA PRO A 16 5.21 -9.93 5.38
C PRO A 16 6.25 -11.00 5.04
N ILE A 17 6.68 -11.08 3.78
CA ILE A 17 7.66 -12.08 3.35
C ILE A 17 9.12 -11.59 3.49
N GLN A 18 9.39 -10.32 3.19
CA GLN A 18 10.76 -9.78 3.19
C GLN A 18 11.26 -9.42 4.60
N PHE A 19 10.36 -8.97 5.48
CA PHE A 19 10.71 -8.47 6.81
C PHE A 19 9.95 -9.14 7.95
N LYS A 20 9.07 -10.11 7.66
CA LYS A 20 8.24 -10.81 8.66
C LYS A 20 7.33 -9.86 9.45
N ILE A 21 6.83 -8.82 8.77
CA ILE A 21 5.99 -7.78 9.37
C ILE A 21 4.56 -7.93 8.85
N ASP A 22 3.63 -8.17 9.77
CA ASP A 22 2.19 -8.10 9.51
C ASP A 22 1.74 -6.64 9.53
N TYR A 23 1.89 -5.96 8.39
CA TYR A 23 1.59 -4.54 8.29
C TYR A 23 0.10 -4.23 8.52
N LEU A 24 -0.81 -5.15 8.20
CA LEU A 24 -2.25 -4.94 8.45
C LEU A 24 -2.52 -4.88 9.95
N SER A 25 -1.97 -5.83 10.71
CA SER A 25 -2.09 -5.85 12.17
C SER A 25 -1.40 -4.64 12.80
N GLU A 26 -0.16 -4.34 12.41
CA GLU A 26 0.59 -3.21 12.98
C GLU A 26 -0.11 -1.88 12.70
N ILE A 27 -0.60 -1.64 11.48
CA ILE A 27 -1.33 -0.42 11.17
C ILE A 27 -2.63 -0.34 11.98
N ASN A 28 -3.35 -1.46 12.15
CA ASN A 28 -4.54 -1.51 13.00
C ASN A 28 -4.26 -1.18 14.46
N TYR A 29 -3.11 -1.62 14.97
CA TYR A 29 -2.70 -1.34 16.34
C TYR A 29 -2.30 0.13 16.55
N VAL A 30 -1.55 0.71 15.60
CA VAL A 30 -1.03 2.08 15.73
C VAL A 30 -2.10 3.13 15.40
N LEU A 31 -2.99 2.87 14.43
CA LEU A 31 -4.02 3.83 14.03
C LEU A 31 -5.30 3.65 14.85
N VAL A 32 -5.62 4.67 15.65
CA VAL A 32 -6.89 4.73 16.39
C VAL A 32 -8.07 4.91 15.43
N GLY A 33 -9.01 3.97 15.47
CA GLY A 33 -10.25 4.00 14.70
C GLY A 33 -10.41 2.83 13.74
N LYS A 34 -11.36 2.94 12.81
CA LYS A 34 -11.59 1.92 11.79
C LYS A 34 -10.70 2.19 10.58
N ASN A 35 -9.82 1.24 10.25
CA ASN A 35 -8.90 1.35 9.12
C ASN A 35 -9.45 0.63 7.90
N TYR A 36 -9.38 1.30 6.75
CA TYR A 36 -9.71 0.79 5.43
C TYR A 36 -8.45 0.78 4.56
N PHE A 37 -8.06 -0.39 4.08
CA PHE A 37 -6.86 -0.57 3.28
C PHE A 37 -7.25 -0.60 1.80
N LEU A 38 -6.86 0.43 1.07
CA LEU A 38 -7.16 0.56 -0.35
C LEU A 38 -6.01 0.00 -1.17
N ILE A 39 -6.34 -0.94 -2.04
CA ILE A 39 -5.39 -1.57 -2.96
C ILE A 39 -5.91 -1.38 -4.37
N TYR A 40 -5.20 -0.57 -5.15
CA TYR A 40 -5.57 -0.28 -6.53
C TYR A 40 -5.16 -1.40 -7.47
N LYS A 41 -5.99 -1.71 -8.47
CA LYS A 41 -5.66 -2.66 -9.55
C LYS A 41 -4.33 -2.31 -10.22
N GLN A 42 -4.02 -1.02 -10.38
CA GLN A 42 -2.74 -0.53 -10.90
C GLN A 42 -1.52 -1.21 -10.28
N ILE A 43 -1.55 -1.45 -8.96
CA ILE A 43 -0.46 -2.07 -8.21
C ILE A 43 -0.25 -3.50 -8.71
N PHE A 44 -1.33 -4.28 -8.80
CA PHE A 44 -1.23 -5.66 -9.27
C PHE A 44 -0.83 -5.74 -10.74
N ASP A 45 -1.34 -4.85 -11.60
CA ASP A 45 -0.98 -4.82 -13.01
C ASP A 45 0.54 -4.57 -13.22
N GLU A 46 1.13 -3.68 -12.42
CA GLU A 46 2.57 -3.43 -12.46
C GLU A 46 3.37 -4.64 -11.96
N LEU A 47 2.98 -5.21 -10.81
CA LEU A 47 3.66 -6.37 -10.25
C LEU A 47 3.56 -7.58 -11.18
N GLU A 48 2.42 -7.79 -11.83
CA GLU A 48 2.24 -8.84 -12.84
C GLU A 48 3.10 -8.61 -14.08
N SER A 49 3.16 -7.37 -14.57
CA SER A 49 4.03 -7.00 -15.69
C SER A 49 5.51 -7.26 -15.37
N LYS A 50 5.93 -6.94 -14.14
CA LYS A 50 7.29 -7.22 -13.65
C LYS A 50 7.54 -8.72 -13.51
N ARG A 51 6.57 -9.49 -13.02
CA ARG A 51 6.64 -10.96 -12.92
C ARG A 51 6.87 -11.60 -14.29
N LYS A 52 6.13 -11.16 -15.31
CA LYS A 52 6.27 -11.67 -16.70
C LYS A 52 7.68 -11.44 -17.26
N ARG A 53 8.29 -10.29 -16.96
CA ARG A 53 9.66 -9.96 -17.39
C ARG A 53 10.76 -10.76 -16.67
N LEU A 54 10.53 -11.14 -15.41
CA LEU A 54 11.52 -11.83 -14.56
C LEU A 54 11.34 -13.36 -14.51
N HIS A 55 10.36 -13.92 -15.23
CA HIS A 55 9.85 -15.29 -15.11
C HIS A 55 9.08 -15.59 -13.80
N GLU A 56 8.07 -16.46 -13.91
CA GLU A 56 7.15 -16.79 -12.81
C GLU A 56 7.82 -17.53 -11.65
N ILE A 57 8.82 -18.37 -11.93
CA ILE A 57 9.53 -19.18 -10.91
C ILE A 57 10.59 -18.34 -10.17
N SER A 58 10.74 -17.05 -10.52
CA SER A 58 11.67 -16.15 -9.84
C SER A 58 11.31 -15.95 -8.37
N LYS A 59 12.30 -15.50 -7.59
CA LYS A 59 12.07 -15.04 -6.21
C LYS A 59 10.91 -14.05 -6.13
N PHE A 60 10.86 -13.11 -7.06
CA PHE A 60 9.80 -12.10 -7.14
C PHE A 60 8.42 -12.73 -7.40
N GLY A 61 8.32 -13.73 -8.29
CA GLY A 61 7.07 -14.44 -8.53
C GLY A 61 6.54 -15.15 -7.28
N ARG A 62 7.43 -15.78 -6.49
CA ARG A 62 7.06 -16.36 -5.19
C ARG A 62 6.61 -15.30 -4.18
N GLU A 63 7.31 -14.17 -4.09
CA GLU A 63 6.94 -13.06 -3.21
C GLU A 63 5.56 -12.48 -3.59
N LEU A 64 5.26 -12.33 -4.88
CA LEU A 64 3.96 -11.87 -5.34
C LEU A 64 2.84 -12.86 -5.03
N ASN A 65 3.07 -14.15 -5.23
CA ASN A 65 2.10 -15.18 -4.87
C ASN A 65 1.83 -15.18 -3.36
N PHE A 66 2.89 -15.06 -2.54
CA PHE A 66 2.75 -14.93 -1.10
C PHE A 66 1.93 -13.70 -0.71
N ALA A 67 2.22 -12.54 -1.30
CA ALA A 67 1.50 -11.30 -1.03
C ALA A 67 -0.01 -11.43 -1.33
N LYS A 68 -0.36 -12.06 -2.46
CA LYS A 68 -1.76 -12.35 -2.80
C LYS A 68 -2.43 -13.26 -1.77
N VAL A 69 -1.80 -14.39 -1.43
CA VAL A 69 -2.33 -15.33 -0.42
C VAL A 69 -2.50 -14.66 0.93
N TYR A 70 -1.53 -13.84 1.35
CA TYR A 70 -1.59 -13.07 2.58
C TYR A 70 -2.81 -12.13 2.59
N LEU A 71 -3.02 -11.36 1.52
CA LEU A 71 -4.19 -10.47 1.43
C LEU A 71 -5.50 -11.26 1.43
N GLU A 72 -5.61 -12.32 0.62
CA GLU A 72 -6.82 -13.16 0.55
C GLU A 72 -7.18 -13.76 1.91
N SER A 73 -6.19 -14.29 2.63
CA SER A 73 -6.38 -14.89 3.96
C SER A 73 -6.83 -13.87 5.00
N ASN A 74 -6.52 -12.60 4.78
CA ASN A 74 -6.81 -11.50 5.69
C ASN A 74 -8.07 -10.69 5.33
N LYS A 75 -8.72 -10.96 4.19
CA LYS A 75 -9.94 -10.25 3.75
C LYS A 75 -11.08 -10.28 4.77
N LYS A 76 -11.19 -11.35 5.57
CA LYS A 76 -12.25 -11.48 6.59
C LYS A 76 -11.95 -10.71 7.88
N ASN A 77 -10.67 -10.46 8.16
CA ASN A 77 -10.20 -9.87 9.42
C ASN A 77 -9.95 -8.36 9.29
N TYR A 78 -9.72 -7.88 8.07
CA TYR A 78 -9.36 -6.49 7.78
C TYR A 78 -10.26 -5.90 6.70
N ASN A 79 -10.53 -4.60 6.76
CA ASN A 79 -11.34 -3.91 5.74
C ASN A 79 -10.48 -3.64 4.48
N LEU A 80 -10.17 -4.69 3.73
CA LEU A 80 -9.45 -4.60 2.45
C LEU A 80 -10.43 -4.18 1.34
N ILE A 81 -10.15 -3.05 0.69
CA ILE A 81 -10.95 -2.52 -0.42
C ILE A 81 -10.09 -2.56 -1.69
N TYR A 82 -10.49 -3.42 -2.62
CA TYR A 82 -9.87 -3.49 -3.95
C TYR A 82 -10.56 -2.50 -4.87
N ILE A 83 -9.79 -1.58 -5.44
CA ILE A 83 -10.31 -0.56 -6.34
C ILE A 83 -9.89 -0.90 -7.76
N ASP A 84 -10.87 -1.16 -8.62
CA ASP A 84 -10.68 -1.37 -10.04
C ASP A 84 -10.43 -0.03 -10.76
N LYS A 85 -9.26 0.55 -10.48
CA LYS A 85 -8.78 1.77 -11.13
C LYS A 85 -7.30 1.61 -11.44
N ILE A 86 -6.96 2.02 -12.66
CA ILE A 86 -5.61 2.06 -13.20
C ILE A 86 -5.20 3.49 -13.52
N LYS A 87 -3.90 3.69 -13.69
CA LYS A 87 -3.34 4.98 -14.08
C LYS A 87 -3.73 5.36 -15.52
N GLN A 88 -3.74 6.66 -15.82
CA GLN A 88 -4.11 7.21 -17.12
C GLN A 88 -2.93 7.87 -17.82
N GLY A 89 -2.86 7.72 -19.15
CA GLY A 89 -1.80 8.33 -19.97
C GLY A 89 -0.40 7.85 -19.58
N SER A 90 0.53 8.80 -19.45
CA SER A 90 1.94 8.55 -19.17
C SER A 90 2.33 8.67 -17.69
N GLU A 91 1.37 8.82 -16.78
CA GLU A 91 1.70 8.99 -15.35
C GLU A 91 2.41 7.74 -14.78
N THR A 92 3.22 7.94 -13.75
CA THR A 92 3.83 6.84 -12.99
C THR A 92 2.84 6.29 -11.98
N THR A 93 3.09 5.08 -11.45
CA THR A 93 2.26 4.51 -10.38
C THR A 93 2.31 5.37 -9.12
N ASP A 94 3.47 5.96 -8.82
CA ASP A 94 3.64 6.90 -7.69
C ASP A 94 2.77 8.16 -7.86
N GLN A 95 2.80 8.77 -9.05
CA GLN A 95 1.95 9.92 -9.39
C GLN A 95 0.46 9.58 -9.29
N PHE A 96 0.08 8.40 -9.77
CA PHE A 96 -1.28 7.89 -9.66
C PHE A 96 -1.72 7.73 -8.19
N LEU A 97 -0.90 7.06 -7.36
CA LEU A 97 -1.20 6.84 -5.94
C LEU A 97 -1.31 8.16 -5.17
N LEU A 98 -0.41 9.11 -5.45
CA LEU A 98 -0.44 10.43 -4.83
C LEU A 98 -1.70 11.21 -5.23
N SER A 99 -2.05 11.20 -6.52
CA SER A 99 -3.26 11.85 -7.05
C SER A 99 -4.53 11.26 -6.43
N GLU A 100 -4.56 9.94 -6.24
CA GLU A 100 -5.66 9.26 -5.56
C GLU A 100 -5.75 9.62 -4.08
N CYS A 101 -4.62 9.69 -3.37
CA CYS A 101 -4.60 10.15 -1.98
C CYS A 101 -5.13 11.59 -1.87
N LEU A 102 -4.70 12.49 -2.76
CA LEU A 102 -5.18 13.89 -2.82
C LEU A 102 -6.68 13.97 -3.07
N ARG A 103 -7.20 13.15 -3.99
CA ARG A 103 -8.64 13.08 -4.29
C ARG A 103 -9.44 12.62 -3.08
N LEU A 104 -8.94 11.62 -2.35
CA LEU A 104 -9.57 11.09 -1.14
C LEU A 104 -9.49 12.09 0.02
N ASN A 105 -8.39 12.83 0.14
CA ASN A 105 -8.16 13.81 1.21
C ASN A 105 -9.20 14.95 1.20
N LYS A 106 -9.74 15.30 0.01
CA LYS A 106 -10.84 16.26 -0.13
C LYS A 106 -12.15 15.81 0.54
N LYS A 107 -12.34 14.50 0.72
CA LYS A 107 -13.58 13.90 1.24
C LYS A 107 -13.40 13.28 2.62
N HIS A 108 -12.17 12.92 2.99
CA HIS A 108 -11.85 12.23 4.22
C HIS A 108 -10.63 12.87 4.88
N PRO A 109 -10.71 13.27 6.16
CA PRO A 109 -9.63 13.99 6.84
C PRO A 109 -8.43 13.11 7.23
N ASN A 110 -8.55 11.78 7.13
CA ASN A 110 -7.53 10.85 7.59
C ASN A 110 -7.06 9.91 6.47
N ILE A 111 -6.20 10.43 5.60
CA ILE A 111 -5.54 9.65 4.55
C ILE A 111 -4.10 9.34 4.96
N PHE A 112 -3.70 8.10 4.70
CA PHE A 112 -2.36 7.60 4.88
C PHE A 112 -1.87 6.93 3.59
N LEU A 113 -0.63 7.18 3.21
CA LEU A 113 0.06 6.45 2.15
C LEU A 113 1.09 5.50 2.77
N ALA A 114 0.92 4.20 2.58
CA ALA A 114 1.82 3.18 3.08
C ALA A 114 2.89 2.87 2.02
N THR A 115 4.04 3.54 2.11
CA THR A 115 5.16 3.39 1.17
C THR A 115 6.54 3.47 1.85
N ASN A 116 7.46 2.67 1.34
CA ASN A 116 8.87 2.72 1.74
C ASN A 116 9.73 3.58 0.81
N ASP A 117 9.16 4.13 -0.26
CA ASP A 117 9.88 5.05 -1.14
C ASP A 117 10.06 6.42 -0.48
N SER A 118 11.30 6.90 -0.37
CA SER A 118 11.60 8.17 0.30
C SER A 118 11.13 9.40 -0.47
N GLN A 119 11.12 9.34 -1.79
CA GLN A 119 10.66 10.44 -2.63
C GLN A 119 9.14 10.55 -2.53
N LEU A 120 8.42 9.44 -2.69
CA LEU A 120 6.97 9.42 -2.60
C LEU A 120 6.47 9.87 -1.21
N ARG A 121 7.14 9.46 -0.13
CA ARG A 121 6.84 9.99 1.21
C ARG A 121 6.98 11.49 1.30
N ARG A 122 8.09 12.03 0.76
CA ARG A 122 8.36 13.48 0.77
C ARG A 122 7.28 14.24 -0.01
N GLU A 123 6.87 13.71 -1.16
CA GLU A 123 5.81 14.29 -1.98
C GLU A 123 4.45 14.23 -1.27
N ALA A 124 4.12 13.10 -0.64
CA ALA A 124 2.90 12.96 0.17
C ALA A 124 2.88 13.92 1.36
N SER A 125 3.97 14.06 2.11
CA SER A 125 4.05 15.01 3.22
C SER A 125 3.86 16.46 2.77
N LYS A 126 4.46 16.87 1.63
CA LYS A 126 4.24 18.20 1.04
C LYS A 126 2.77 18.44 0.68
N ALA A 127 2.05 17.38 0.34
CA ALA A 127 0.64 17.38 0.01
C ALA A 127 -0.29 17.21 1.24
N ASN A 128 0.24 17.31 2.46
CA ASN A 128 -0.50 17.08 3.72
C ASN A 128 -1.14 15.68 3.82
N ILE A 129 -0.51 14.68 3.19
CA ILE A 129 -0.87 13.27 3.33
C ILE A 129 0.13 12.63 4.30
N ARG A 130 -0.40 11.95 5.33
CA ARG A 130 0.43 11.21 6.28
C ARG A 130 0.96 9.94 5.64
N ASN A 131 2.10 9.47 6.10
CA ASN A 131 2.74 8.27 5.59
C ASN A 131 2.78 7.19 6.65
N VAL A 132 2.71 5.93 6.21
CA VAL A 132 3.11 4.76 6.97
C VAL A 132 4.34 4.19 6.30
N CYS A 133 5.44 4.01 7.04
CA CYS A 133 6.66 3.45 6.48
C CYS A 133 7.40 2.55 7.45
N LEU A 134 8.20 1.63 6.90
CA LEU A 134 9.02 0.71 7.65
C LEU A 134 10.32 1.40 8.08
N ARG A 135 10.58 1.44 9.39
CA ARG A 135 11.81 1.97 9.96
C ARG A 135 12.73 0.84 10.41
N GLN A 136 14.01 0.96 10.08
CA GLN A 136 15.07 0.01 10.43
C GLN A 136 14.78 -1.45 10.02
N LYS A 137 13.88 -1.67 9.05
CA LYS A 137 13.40 -3.01 8.65
C LYS A 137 12.74 -3.80 9.80
N LYS A 138 12.23 -3.12 10.83
CA LYS A 138 11.73 -3.76 12.06
C LYS A 138 10.32 -3.35 12.49
N TYR A 139 9.96 -2.09 12.33
CA TYR A 139 8.67 -1.58 12.84
C TYR A 139 8.11 -0.47 11.95
N LEU A 140 6.78 -0.36 11.89
CA LEU A 140 6.12 0.72 11.17
C LEU A 140 6.13 2.05 11.96
N VAL A 141 6.26 3.16 11.24
CA VAL A 141 6.20 4.52 11.76
C VAL A 141 5.22 5.34 10.95
N ILE A 142 4.49 6.22 11.63
CA ILE A 142 3.60 7.19 11.03
C ILE A 142 4.29 8.57 11.05
N SER A 143 4.30 9.24 9.91
CA SER A 143 4.93 10.56 9.74
C SER A 143 4.11 11.46 8.82
#